data_AF-N6YBS0-F1
#
_entry.id   AF-N6YBS0-F1
#
_cell.length_a   1.000
_cell.length_b   1.000
_cell.length_c   1.000
_cell.angle_alpha   90.00
_cell.angle_beta   90.00
_cell.angle_gamma   90.00
#
_symmetry.space_group_name_H-M   'P 1'
#
loop_
_entity.id
_entity.type
_entity.pdbx_description
1 polymer ?
#
loop_
_entity_poly.entity_id
_entity_poly.type
_entity_poly.pdbx_seq_one_letter_code
_entity_poly.pdbx_strand_id
1 'polypeptide(L)'
;MLAFVQVLASGVAIGCVYGLVALSFVLIYKATETVSFMQGDLLMLGAFAALGLHAFAGWPLVAAAVAAVLAVGVLGAVLERAVL
;
A
#
# COMPACT_ATOMS: atom_id res chain seq x y z
N MET A 1 17.41 20.86 -18.64
CA MET A 1 17.11 19.50 -19.17
C MET A 1 16.86 18.48 -18.06
N LEU A 2 17.75 18.34 -17.08
CA LEU A 2 17.64 17.35 -16.00
C LEU A 2 16.36 17.51 -15.14
N ALA A 3 16.01 18.74 -14.80
CA ALA A 3 14.80 19.04 -14.03
C ALA A 3 13.50 18.60 -14.74
N PHE A 4 13.43 18.74 -16.07
CA PHE A 4 12.26 18.32 -16.84
C PHE A 4 12.08 16.80 -16.77
N VAL A 5 13.15 16.04 -16.97
CA VAL A 5 13.13 14.57 -16.89
C VAL A 5 12.80 14.10 -15.47
N GLN A 6 13.34 14.76 -14.43
CA GLN A 6 13.04 14.43 -13.04
C GLN A 6 11.57 14.67 -12.69
N VAL A 7 11.00 15.81 -13.07
CA VAL A 7 9.58 16.12 -12.83
C VAL A 7 8.69 15.12 -13.56
N LEU A 8 9.03 14.78 -14.80
CA LEU A 8 8.28 13.80 -15.59
C LEU A 8 8.35 12.41 -14.96
N ALA A 9 9.54 11.96 -14.54
CA ALA A 9 9.72 10.68 -13.86
C ALA A 9 8.99 10.62 -12.51
N SER A 10 9.06 11.68 -11.71
CA SER A 10 8.30 11.78 -10.45
C SER A 10 6.79 11.76 -10.70
N GLY A 11 6.31 12.47 -11.73
CA GLY A 11 4.89 12.47 -12.12
C GLY A 11 4.41 11.08 -12.53
N VAL A 12 5.20 10.36 -13.34
CA VAL A 12 4.92 8.97 -13.72
C VAL A 12 4.92 8.06 -12.49
N ALA A 13 5.91 8.17 -11.61
CA ALA A 13 5.99 7.35 -10.39
C ALA A 13 4.75 7.55 -9.49
N ILE A 14 4.34 8.80 -9.26
CA ILE A 14 3.15 9.13 -8.49
C ILE A 14 1.89 8.62 -9.18
N GLY A 15 1.78 8.78 -10.50
CA GLY A 15 0.68 8.25 -11.31
C GLY A 15 0.56 6.73 -11.22
N CYS A 16 1.68 6.01 -11.24
CA CYS A 16 1.70 4.56 -11.05
C CYS A 16 1.19 4.16 -9.66
N VAL A 17 1.58 4.87 -8.60
CA VAL A 17 1.10 4.60 -7.23
C VAL A 17 -0.41 4.76 -7.14
N TYR A 18 -0.96 5.89 -7.60
CA TYR A 18 -2.42 6.10 -7.58
C TYR A 18 -3.18 5.16 -8.51
N GLY A 19 -2.58 4.80 -9.65
CA GLY A 19 -3.13 3.80 -10.57
C GLY A 19 -3.24 2.42 -9.92
N LEU A 20 -2.22 1.97 -9.18
CA LEU A 20 -2.24 0.71 -8.43
C LEU A 20 -3.26 0.74 -7.29
N VAL A 21 -3.41 1.88 -6.61
CA VAL A 21 -4.44 2.06 -5.58
C VAL A 21 -5.83 1.92 -6.20
N ALA A 22 -6.11 2.60 -7.32
CA ALA A 22 -7.39 2.48 -8.03
C ALA A 22 -7.65 1.05 -8.51
N LEU A 23 -6.64 0.39 -9.07
CA LEU A 23 -6.73 -1.01 -9.49
C LEU A 23 -7.11 -1.93 -8.33
N SER A 24 -6.56 -1.70 -7.14
CA SER A 24 -6.86 -2.51 -5.96
C SER A 24 -8.33 -2.41 -5.55
N PHE A 25 -8.91 -1.19 -5.56
CA PHE A 25 -10.34 -0.99 -5.32
C PHE A 25 -11.22 -1.70 -6.36
N VAL A 26 -10.84 -1.60 -7.64
CA VAL A 26 -11.58 -2.26 -8.74
C VAL A 26 -11.55 -3.78 -8.59
N LEU A 27 -10.40 -4.36 -8.24
CA LEU A 27 -10.26 -5.81 -8.07
C LEU A 27 -11.14 -6.33 -6.91
N ILE A 28 -11.14 -5.65 -5.77
CA ILE A 28 -11.98 -6.01 -4.62
C ILE A 28 -13.46 -5.91 -5.01
N TYR A 29 -13.88 -4.77 -5.57
CA TYR A 29 -15.28 -4.58 -5.96
C TYR A 29 -15.75 -5.63 -6.98
N LYS A 30 -14.90 -5.97 -7.97
CA LYS A 30 -15.26 -7.01 -8.95
C LYS A 30 -15.30 -8.43 -8.36
N ALA A 31 -14.58 -8.68 -7.26
CA ALA A 31 -14.57 -9.97 -6.60
C ALA A 31 -15.73 -10.12 -5.59
N THR A 32 -16.07 -9.05 -4.87
CA THR A 32 -17.04 -9.10 -3.76
C THR A 32 -18.37 -8.43 -4.05
N GLU A 33 -18.50 -7.70 -5.18
CA GLU A 33 -19.64 -6.85 -5.55
C GLU A 33 -20.02 -5.80 -4.47
N THR A 34 -19.15 -5.60 -3.49
CA THR A 34 -19.35 -4.70 -2.34
C THR A 34 -18.24 -3.67 -2.29
N VAL A 35 -18.61 -2.42 -1.99
CA VAL A 35 -17.63 -1.34 -1.83
C VAL A 35 -17.09 -1.38 -0.40
N SER A 36 -15.79 -1.66 -0.27
CA SER A 36 -15.08 -1.64 1.01
C SER A 36 -14.25 -0.38 1.16
N PHE A 37 -14.38 0.30 2.31
CA PHE A 37 -13.54 1.46 2.67
C PHE A 37 -12.23 1.06 3.36
N MET A 38 -11.99 -0.24 3.52
CA MET A 38 -10.85 -0.79 4.25
C MET A 38 -9.49 -0.45 3.61
N GLN A 39 -9.45 -0.11 2.32
CA GLN A 39 -8.21 0.18 1.60
C GLN A 39 -7.44 1.38 2.19
N GLY A 40 -8.16 2.39 2.70
CA GLY A 40 -7.54 3.56 3.32
C GLY A 40 -6.89 3.24 4.66
N ASP A 41 -7.60 2.49 5.50
CA ASP A 41 -7.09 2.05 6.81
C ASP A 41 -5.91 1.09 6.66
N LEU A 42 -5.98 0.12 5.73
CA LEU A 42 -4.87 -0.82 5.47
C LEU A 42 -3.62 -0.11 4.94
N LEU A 43 -3.79 0.91 4.09
CA LEU A 43 -2.67 1.74 3.61
C LEU A 43 -1.97 2.43 4.79
N MET A 44 -2.73 3.10 5.67
CA MET A 44 -2.16 3.76 6.84
C MET A 44 -1.48 2.78 7.78
N LEU A 45 -2.11 1.63 8.05
CA LEU A 45 -1.54 0.59 8.91
C LEU A 45 -0.18 0.12 8.37
N GLY A 46 -0.06 -0.10 7.06
CA GLY A 46 1.21 -0.50 6.44
C GLY A 46 2.29 0.56 6.55
N ALA A 47 1.93 1.83 6.30
CA ALA A 47 2.87 2.94 6.43
C ALA A 47 3.36 3.11 7.88
N PHE A 48 2.47 3.06 8.86
CA PHE A 48 2.83 3.17 10.27
C PHE A 48 3.59 1.95 10.78
N ALA A 49 3.28 0.75 10.30
CA ALA A 49 4.05 -0.46 10.64
C ALA A 49 5.48 -0.36 10.10
N ALA A 50 5.66 0.06 8.85
CA ALA A 50 6.99 0.27 8.27
C ALA A 50 7.76 1.36 9.02
N LEU A 51 7.11 2.48 9.34
CA LEU A 51 7.70 3.56 10.14
C LEU A 51 8.09 3.06 11.53
N GLY A 52 7.24 2.28 12.19
CA GLY A 52 7.50 1.77 13.53
C GLY A 52 8.68 0.81 13.57
N LEU A 53 8.76 -0.10 12.58
CA LEU A 53 9.90 -1.01 12.43
C LEU A 53 11.21 -0.26 12.14
N HIS A 54 11.16 0.78 11.31
CA HIS A 54 12.34 1.57 10.99
C HIS A 54 12.78 2.47 12.16
N ALA A 55 11.85 3.23 12.74
CA ALA A 55 12.13 4.26 13.74
C ALA A 55 12.35 3.71 15.15
N PHE A 56 11.60 2.67 15.57
CA PHE A 56 11.70 2.14 16.94
C PHE A 56 12.49 0.84 17.02
N ALA A 57 12.36 -0.06 16.03
CA ALA A 57 13.12 -1.32 16.01
C ALA A 57 14.48 -1.22 15.28
N GLY A 58 14.77 -0.08 14.65
CA GLY A 58 16.05 0.18 13.97
C GLY A 58 16.27 -0.67 12.71
N TRP A 59 15.21 -1.24 12.14
CA TRP A 59 15.34 -2.06 10.94
C TRP A 59 15.73 -1.20 9.73
N PRO A 60 16.50 -1.74 8.76
CA PRO A 60 16.73 -1.03 7.51
C PRO A 60 15.39 -0.83 6.79
N LEU A 61 15.20 0.36 6.19
CA LEU A 61 13.93 0.80 5.61
C LEU A 61 13.33 -0.23 4.64
N VAL A 62 14.17 -0.86 3.82
CA VAL A 62 13.73 -1.87 2.84
C VAL A 62 13.15 -3.10 3.55
N ALA A 63 13.80 -3.60 4.60
CA ALA A 63 13.30 -4.74 5.36
C ALA A 63 12.01 -4.38 6.12
N ALA A 64 11.96 -3.19 6.72
CA ALA A 64 10.77 -2.67 7.39
C ALA A 64 9.57 -2.55 6.43
N ALA A 65 9.79 -2.02 5.23
CA ALA A 65 8.75 -1.87 4.22
C ALA A 65 8.23 -3.23 3.72
N VAL A 66 9.12 -4.17 3.42
CA VAL A 66 8.73 -5.52 2.98
C VAL A 66 7.95 -6.24 4.08
N ALA A 67 8.42 -6.19 5.32
CA ALA A 67 7.71 -6.79 6.45
C ALA A 67 6.32 -6.18 6.68
N ALA A 68 6.19 -4.86 6.57
CA ALA A 68 4.91 -4.17 6.69
C ALA A 68 3.93 -4.54 5.57
N VAL A 69 4.40 -4.61 4.31
CA VAL A 69 3.57 -5.02 3.17
C VAL A 69 3.08 -6.46 3.36
N LEU A 70 3.95 -7.38 3.78
CA LEU A 70 3.56 -8.76 4.05
C LEU A 70 2.55 -8.86 5.20
N ALA A 71 2.79 -8.14 6.30
CA ALA A 71 1.90 -8.13 7.45
C ALA A 71 0.49 -7.61 7.09
N VAL A 72 0.41 -6.49 6.37
CA VAL A 72 -0.88 -5.94 5.91
C VAL A 72 -1.54 -6.84 4.87
N GLY A 73 -0.78 -7.45 3.97
CA GLY A 73 -1.31 -8.40 3.00
C GLY A 73 -1.95 -9.62 3.66
N VAL A 74 -1.29 -10.19 4.67
CA VAL A 74 -1.85 -11.30 5.47
C VAL A 74 -3.09 -10.84 6.22
N LEU A 75 -3.06 -9.66 6.85
CA LEU A 75 -4.19 -9.11 7.60
C LEU A 75 -5.40 -8.87 6.69
N GLY A 76 -5.19 -8.31 5.50
CA GLY A 76 -6.22 -8.13 4.48
C GLY A 76 -6.83 -9.45 4.02
N ALA A 77 -6.01 -10.48 3.77
CA ALA A 77 -6.50 -11.80 3.40
C ALA A 77 -7.32 -12.48 4.52
N VAL A 78 -6.91 -12.30 5.78
CA VAL A 78 -7.66 -12.80 6.94
C VAL A 78 -8.99 -12.07 7.08
N LEU A 79 -9.00 -10.73 6.92
CA LEU A 79 -10.24 -9.94 7.00
C LEU A 79 -11.21 -10.30 5.87
N GLU A 80 -10.70 -10.48 4.65
CA GLU A 80 -11.51 -10.97 3.54
C GLU A 80 -12.17 -12.31 3.91
N ARG A 81 -11.41 -13.30 4.39
CA ARG A 81 -11.98 -14.62 4.69
C ARG A 81 -12.86 -14.70 5.92
N ALA A 82 -12.65 -13.83 6.90
CA ALA A 82 -13.34 -13.89 8.18
C ALA A 82 -14.62 -13.04 8.24
N VAL A 83 -14.68 -11.97 7.43
CA VAL A 83 -15.74 -10.95 7.50
C VAL A 83 -16.52 -10.81 6.19
N LEU A 84 -15.88 -10.99 5.04
CA LEU A 84 -16.49 -10.90 3.71
C LEU A 84 -16.84 -12.29 3.16
#